data_AF-A0A0B6ZG15-F1
#
_entry.id   AF-A0A0B6ZG15-F1
#
_cell.length_a   1.000
_cell.length_b   1.000
_cell.length_c   1.000
_cell.angle_alpha   90.00
_cell.angle_beta   90.00
_cell.angle_gamma   90.00
#
_symmetry.space_group_name_H-M   'P 1'
#
loop_
_entity.id
_entity.type
_entity.pdbx_description
1 polymer ?
#
loop_
_entity_poly.entity_id
_entity_poly.type
_entity_poly.pdbx_seq_one_letter_code
_entity_poly.pdbx_strand_id
1 'polypeptide(L)'
;APDDDTAIYEVGIYHQPNEFIRKLRVKALHDYNANRSDELSFCKDAIITNVTKQDGGWWRGDYGTKKQLWFPSNYVEEMDTQSENSAESTPLGVLQQGTIDVKGCFIDELPPRGNRFLFRIAPRNNSPPI
;
A
#
# COMPACT_ATOMS: atom_id res chain seq x y z
N ALA A 1 8.75 -19.90 32.70
CA ALA A 1 9.26 -18.80 31.87
C ALA A 1 8.39 -18.79 30.61
N PRO A 2 7.82 -17.66 30.19
CA PRO A 2 7.05 -17.64 28.95
C PRO A 2 7.99 -17.93 27.78
N ASP A 3 7.55 -18.81 26.88
CA ASP A 3 8.27 -19.25 25.70
C ASP A 3 8.56 -18.08 24.74
N ASP A 4 9.84 -17.91 24.42
CA ASP A 4 10.46 -16.82 23.67
C ASP A 4 9.92 -16.65 22.22
N ASP A 5 9.23 -17.66 21.70
CA ASP A 5 8.64 -17.66 20.35
C ASP A 5 7.47 -16.68 20.17
N THR A 6 6.89 -16.16 21.26
CA THR A 6 5.73 -15.24 21.17
C THR A 6 6.14 -13.80 20.86
N ALA A 7 7.39 -13.43 21.16
CA ALA A 7 7.88 -12.05 21.06
C ALA A 7 7.80 -11.49 19.63
N ILE A 8 7.96 -12.33 18.61
CA ILE A 8 7.95 -11.91 17.21
C ILE A 8 6.54 -11.49 16.72
N TYR A 9 5.49 -12.01 17.35
CA TYR A 9 4.09 -11.63 17.09
C TYR A 9 3.65 -10.40 17.89
N GLU A 10 4.31 -10.13 19.03
CA GLU A 10 4.04 -8.95 19.86
C GLU A 10 4.78 -7.69 19.35
N VAL A 11 5.95 -7.84 18.71
CA VAL A 11 6.79 -6.71 18.26
C VAL A 11 6.29 -6.04 16.97
N GLY A 12 5.13 -6.43 16.42
CA GLY A 12 4.53 -5.74 15.26
C GLY A 12 5.37 -5.83 13.97
N ILE A 13 6.34 -6.75 13.91
CA ILE A 13 7.16 -7.02 12.71
C ILE A 13 6.35 -7.84 11.69
N TYR A 14 5.51 -8.76 12.19
CA TYR A 14 4.57 -9.52 11.38
C TYR A 14 3.30 -8.71 11.14
N HIS A 15 3.28 -7.95 10.04
CA HIS A 15 2.02 -7.45 9.49
C HIS A 15 1.24 -8.63 8.90
N GLN A 16 -0.04 -8.74 9.25
CA GLN A 16 -0.94 -9.68 8.59
C GLN A 16 -0.91 -9.41 7.06
N PRO A 17 -0.85 -10.44 6.20
CA PRO A 17 -0.68 -10.26 4.75
C PRO A 17 -1.80 -9.44 4.08
N ASN A 18 -2.93 -9.28 4.78
CA ASN A 18 -4.07 -8.45 4.37
C ASN A 18 -4.09 -7.04 4.98
N GLU A 19 -3.13 -6.66 5.83
CA GLU A 19 -3.15 -5.35 6.50
C GLU A 19 -2.36 -4.27 5.77
N PHE A 20 -1.48 -4.68 4.84
CA PHE A 20 -0.82 -3.79 3.87
C PHE A 20 -1.75 -3.43 2.69
N ILE A 21 -3.04 -3.21 2.96
CA ILE A 21 -3.93 -2.57 1.98
C ILE A 21 -3.42 -1.15 1.87
N ARG A 22 -2.74 -0.84 0.76
CA ARG A 22 -2.40 0.52 0.37
C ARG A 22 -3.69 1.33 0.40
N LYS A 23 -3.87 2.13 1.45
CA LYS A 23 -5.06 2.94 1.61
C LYS A 23 -5.01 4.04 0.57
N LEU A 24 -6.02 4.09 -0.30
CA LEU A 24 -6.10 5.07 -1.37
C LEU A 24 -6.09 6.49 -0.78
N ARG A 25 -5.31 7.37 -1.41
CA ARG A 25 -5.24 8.80 -1.11
C ARG A 25 -5.67 9.57 -2.35
N VAL A 26 -6.34 10.69 -2.14
CA VAL A 26 -6.79 11.56 -3.22
C VAL A 26 -6.49 13.01 -2.86
N LYS A 27 -6.27 13.84 -3.87
CA LYS A 27 -6.07 15.28 -3.74
C LYS A 27 -7.29 16.03 -4.24
N ALA A 28 -7.77 16.99 -3.47
CA ALA A 28 -8.88 17.86 -3.88
C ALA A 28 -8.45 18.82 -4.99
N LEU A 29 -9.19 18.81 -6.11
CA LEU A 29 -9.00 19.74 -7.23
C LEU A 29 -9.66 21.09 -6.97
N HIS A 30 -10.73 21.08 -6.16
CA HIS A 30 -11.54 22.23 -5.79
C HIS A 30 -11.91 22.18 -4.30
N ASP A 31 -12.34 23.31 -3.75
CA ASP A 31 -13.01 23.33 -2.46
C ASP A 31 -14.39 22.66 -2.55
N TYR A 32 -14.78 22.01 -1.46
CA TYR A 32 -16.09 21.40 -1.33
C TYR A 32 -16.60 21.63 0.09
N ASN A 33 -17.78 22.23 0.19
CA ASN A 33 -18.47 22.43 1.45
C ASN A 33 -19.57 21.39 1.61
N ALA A 34 -19.67 20.81 2.80
CA ALA A 34 -20.65 19.77 3.06
C ALA A 34 -22.05 20.38 3.19
N ASN A 35 -23.00 19.86 2.43
CA ASN A 35 -24.42 20.20 2.52
C ASN A 35 -25.13 19.34 3.57
N ARG A 36 -24.64 18.12 3.81
CA ARG A 36 -25.19 17.19 4.80
C ARG A 36 -24.19 16.84 5.90
N SER A 37 -24.69 16.37 7.03
CA SER A 37 -23.85 15.97 8.17
C SER A 37 -22.95 14.75 7.90
N ASP A 38 -23.32 13.94 6.90
CA ASP A 38 -22.56 12.78 6.45
C ASP A 38 -21.55 13.11 5.34
N GLU A 39 -21.43 14.38 4.93
CA GLU A 39 -20.51 14.83 3.89
C GLU A 39 -19.23 15.45 4.47
N LEU A 40 -18.12 15.29 3.74
CA LEU A 40 -16.79 15.75 4.09
C LEU A 40 -16.51 17.11 3.46
N SER A 41 -16.28 18.14 4.27
CA SER A 41 -15.87 19.45 3.77
C SER A 41 -14.34 19.54 3.69
N PHE A 42 -13.79 20.06 2.61
CA PHE A 42 -12.35 20.24 2.40
C PHE A 42 -12.03 21.40 1.47
N CYS A 43 -10.81 21.93 1.56
CA CYS A 43 -10.32 22.98 0.67
C CYS A 43 -9.65 22.39 -0.59
N LYS A 44 -9.50 23.21 -1.63
CA LYS A 44 -8.63 22.88 -2.76
C LYS A 44 -7.23 22.47 -2.27
N ASP A 45 -6.63 21.50 -2.96
CA ASP A 45 -5.33 20.90 -2.65
C ASP A 45 -5.31 20.08 -1.34
N ALA A 46 -6.44 19.88 -0.65
CA ALA A 46 -6.55 19.01 0.51
C ALA A 46 -6.24 17.55 0.16
N ILE A 47 -5.57 16.85 1.09
CA ILE A 47 -5.26 15.43 0.95
C ILE A 47 -6.22 14.61 1.79
N ILE A 48 -7.05 13.82 1.13
CA ILE A 48 -8.02 12.92 1.78
C ILE A 48 -7.42 11.51 1.80
N THR A 49 -7.48 10.86 2.95
CA THR A 49 -6.85 9.57 3.20
C THR A 49 -7.90 8.50 3.49
N ASN A 50 -7.48 7.22 3.52
CA ASN A 50 -8.37 6.08 3.80
C ASN A 50 -9.59 6.06 2.87
N VAL A 51 -9.37 6.36 1.59
CA VAL A 51 -10.45 6.54 0.63
C VAL A 51 -11.03 5.18 0.22
N THR A 52 -12.35 5.06 0.35
CA THR A 52 -13.13 3.91 -0.13
C THR A 52 -13.99 4.34 -1.30
N LYS A 53 -13.69 3.79 -2.49
CA LYS A 53 -14.50 3.99 -3.70
C LYS A 53 -15.82 3.23 -3.59
N GLN A 54 -16.89 3.85 -4.05
CA GLN A 54 -18.20 3.22 -4.18
C GLN A 54 -18.80 3.55 -5.54
N ASP A 55 -19.59 2.62 -6.05
CA ASP A 55 -20.36 2.79 -7.28
C ASP A 55 -21.40 3.90 -7.07
N GLY A 56 -21.36 4.94 -7.92
CA GLY A 56 -22.26 6.09 -7.83
C GLY A 56 -21.58 7.46 -7.72
N GLY A 57 -20.26 7.54 -7.83
CA GLY A 57 -19.52 8.82 -7.90
C GLY A 57 -19.36 9.55 -6.56
N TRP A 58 -19.68 8.86 -5.46
CA TRP A 58 -19.46 9.35 -4.10
C TRP A 58 -18.51 8.41 -3.38
N TRP A 59 -17.43 8.97 -2.83
CA TRP A 59 -16.42 8.23 -2.10
C TRP A 59 -16.44 8.60 -0.62
N ARG A 60 -15.89 7.73 0.22
CA ARG A 60 -15.72 8.01 1.66
C ARG A 60 -14.26 8.13 2.01
N GLY A 61 -13.91 9.01 2.93
CA GLY A 61 -12.54 9.19 3.37
C GLY A 61 -12.39 10.09 4.58
N ASP A 62 -11.14 10.29 4.96
CA ASP A 62 -10.75 10.99 6.18
C ASP A 62 -10.03 12.31 5.85
N TYR A 63 -10.48 13.40 6.48
CA TYR A 63 -9.82 14.70 6.40
C TYR A 63 -9.92 15.44 7.75
N GLY A 64 -8.77 15.79 8.31
CA GLY A 64 -8.68 16.36 9.66
C GLY A 64 -9.25 15.42 10.73
N THR A 65 -10.18 15.94 11.54
CA THR A 65 -10.88 15.18 12.58
C THR A 65 -12.09 14.40 12.06
N LYS A 66 -12.53 14.66 10.82
CA LYS A 66 -13.66 13.99 10.19
C LYS A 66 -13.20 12.68 9.54
N LYS A 67 -13.89 11.58 9.86
CA LYS A 67 -13.53 10.22 9.42
C LYS A 67 -14.68 9.60 8.64
N GLN A 68 -14.34 8.93 7.54
CA GLN A 68 -15.24 8.15 6.69
C GLN A 68 -16.53 8.88 6.27
N LEU A 69 -16.43 10.18 5.98
CA LEU A 69 -17.53 10.99 5.44
C LEU A 69 -17.51 11.03 3.91
N TRP A 70 -18.65 11.34 3.33
CA TRP A 70 -18.90 11.30 1.89
C TRP A 70 -18.41 12.54 1.14
N PHE A 71 -17.85 12.35 -0.04
CA PHE A 71 -17.52 13.43 -0.96
C PHE A 71 -17.63 13.00 -2.42
N PRO A 72 -17.90 13.93 -3.34
CA PRO A 72 -17.99 13.62 -4.77
C PRO A 72 -16.61 13.28 -5.34
N SER A 73 -16.52 12.16 -6.06
CA SER A 73 -15.26 11.72 -6.69
C SER A 73 -14.75 12.70 -7.75
N ASN A 74 -15.64 13.46 -8.39
CA ASN A 74 -15.29 14.42 -9.45
C ASN A 74 -14.55 15.66 -8.94
N TYR A 75 -14.47 15.85 -7.63
CA TYR A 75 -13.78 16.98 -6.99
C TYR A 75 -12.35 16.61 -6.56
N VAL A 76 -11.95 15.37 -6.79
CA VAL A 76 -10.65 14.84 -6.36
C VAL A 76 -9.94 14.11 -7.48
N GLU A 77 -8.62 14.02 -7.37
CA GLU A 77 -7.75 13.24 -8.23
C GLU A 77 -7.05 12.16 -7.38
N GLU A 78 -6.95 10.95 -7.92
CA GLU A 78 -6.25 9.87 -7.23
C GLU A 78 -4.76 10.15 -7.15
N MET A 79 -4.20 9.99 -5.95
CA MET A 79 -2.75 10.07 -5.76
C MET A 79 -2.20 8.65 -5.78
N ASP A 80 -1.46 8.32 -6.83
CA ASP A 80 -0.69 7.08 -6.86
C ASP A 80 0.26 7.05 -5.67
N THR A 81 0.08 6.05 -4.81
CA THR A 81 0.94 5.75 -3.66
C THR A 81 2.36 5.33 -4.05
N GLN A 82 2.74 5.47 -5.32
CA GLN A 82 4.10 5.19 -5.80
C GLN A 82 5.05 6.38 -5.68
N SER A 83 4.56 7.61 -5.47
CA SER A 83 5.39 8.81 -5.72
C SER A 83 5.69 9.71 -4.52
N GLU A 84 5.26 9.39 -3.29
CA GLU A 84 5.60 10.22 -2.12
C GLU A 84 6.33 9.42 -1.02
N ASN A 85 7.65 9.67 -0.95
CA ASN A 85 8.61 9.29 0.10
C ASN A 85 8.74 7.79 0.45
N SER A 86 9.62 7.13 -0.29
CA SER A 86 10.12 5.76 -0.18
C SER A 86 10.82 5.38 1.15
N ALA A 87 10.72 6.19 2.22
CA ALA A 87 11.44 5.97 3.47
C ALA A 87 10.57 5.88 4.73
N GLU A 88 9.29 6.27 4.69
CA GLU A 88 8.36 6.15 5.84
C GLU A 88 7.29 5.07 5.67
N SER A 89 7.05 4.59 4.45
CA SER A 89 6.02 3.58 4.15
C SER A 89 6.57 2.16 4.02
N THR A 90 7.89 2.00 4.16
CA THR A 90 8.55 0.72 4.05
C THR A 90 8.87 0.21 5.44
N PRO A 91 8.59 -1.06 5.78
CA PRO A 91 8.82 -1.58 7.13
C PRO A 91 10.29 -1.52 7.56
N LEU A 92 11.20 -1.32 6.60
CA LEU A 92 12.64 -1.18 6.82
C LEU A 92 13.11 0.29 6.83
N GLY A 93 12.26 1.25 6.44
CA GLY A 93 12.61 2.66 6.32
C GLY A 93 13.94 2.89 5.60
N VAL A 94 14.87 3.57 6.29
CA VAL A 94 16.24 3.85 5.78
C VAL A 94 17.11 2.60 5.60
N LEU A 95 16.75 1.46 6.20
CA LEU A 95 17.45 0.18 6.01
C LEU A 95 17.07 -0.51 4.70
N GLN A 96 16.08 0.00 3.97
CA GLN A 96 15.75 -0.52 2.65
C GLN A 96 16.87 -0.22 1.65
N GLN A 97 17.62 -1.25 1.30
CA GLN A 97 18.71 -1.16 0.33
C GLN A 97 18.26 -1.40 -1.13
N GLY A 98 17.01 -1.84 -1.34
CA GLY A 98 16.44 -2.05 -2.67
C GLY A 98 15.08 -2.75 -2.65
N THR A 99 14.44 -2.82 -3.81
CA THR A 99 13.17 -3.52 -4.03
C THR A 99 13.28 -4.33 -5.31
N ILE A 100 12.77 -5.56 -5.32
CA ILE A 100 12.71 -6.40 -6.52
C ILE A 100 11.25 -6.70 -6.81
N ASP A 101 10.77 -6.30 -8.00
CA ASP A 101 9.45 -6.70 -8.47
C ASP A 101 9.51 -8.15 -8.96
N VAL A 102 8.87 -9.04 -8.21
CA VAL A 102 8.83 -10.48 -8.53
C VAL A 102 7.71 -10.83 -9.50
N LYS A 103 6.87 -9.87 -9.94
CA LYS A 103 5.74 -10.18 -10.82
C LYS A 103 6.28 -10.63 -12.18
N GLY A 104 6.07 -11.91 -12.45
CA GLY A 104 6.45 -12.52 -13.70
C GLY A 104 7.87 -13.07 -13.75
N CYS A 105 8.67 -12.96 -12.69
CA CYS A 105 9.86 -13.79 -12.58
C CYS A 105 9.47 -15.28 -12.49
N PHE A 106 10.33 -16.16 -12.98
CA PHE A 106 10.16 -17.60 -12.81
C PHE A 106 11.15 -18.14 -11.78
N ILE A 107 10.76 -19.24 -11.14
CA ILE A 107 11.59 -19.96 -10.18
C ILE A 107 12.38 -21.00 -10.96
N ASP A 108 13.70 -20.90 -10.91
CA ASP A 108 14.61 -21.92 -11.42
C ASP A 108 15.04 -22.84 -10.26
N GLU A 109 14.72 -24.12 -10.38
CA GLU A 109 15.05 -25.16 -9.40
C GLU A 109 16.48 -25.64 -9.66
N LEU A 110 17.43 -25.18 -8.84
CA LEU A 110 18.80 -25.65 -8.91
C LEU A 110 18.86 -27.15 -8.54
N PRO A 111 19.66 -27.96 -9.26
CA PRO A 111 19.81 -29.37 -8.93
C PRO A 111 20.31 -29.52 -7.48
N PRO A 112 19.88 -30.55 -6.76
CA PRO A 112 20.12 -30.70 -5.33
C PRO A 112 21.58 -31.01 -5.03
N ARG A 113 22.45 -29.98 -5.05
CA ARG A 113 23.80 -30.04 -4.48
C ARG A 113 23.75 -29.61 -3.02
N GLY A 114 23.10 -30.43 -2.19
CA GLY A 114 23.14 -30.34 -0.72
C GLY A 114 22.05 -29.49 -0.06
N ASN A 115 21.52 -28.45 -0.72
CA ASN A 115 20.53 -27.56 -0.11
C ASN A 115 19.22 -27.54 -0.91
N ARG A 116 18.27 -28.36 -0.46
CA ARG A 116 16.91 -28.58 -0.99
C ARG A 116 15.96 -27.36 -0.97
N PHE A 117 16.44 -26.18 -0.59
CA PHE A 117 15.67 -24.93 -0.48
C PHE A 117 16.32 -23.78 -1.26
N LEU A 118 17.34 -24.05 -2.08
CA LEU A 118 17.93 -23.04 -2.95
C LEU A 118 17.14 -22.95 -4.24
N PHE A 119 16.48 -21.80 -4.43
CA PHE A 119 15.81 -21.45 -5.67
C PHE A 119 16.34 -20.11 -6.19
N ARG A 120 16.43 -19.98 -7.52
CA ARG A 120 16.87 -18.75 -8.17
C ARG A 120 15.68 -18.07 -8.82
N ILE A 121 15.43 -16.80 -8.47
CA ILE A 121 14.42 -15.98 -9.14
C ILE A 121 15.07 -15.38 -10.39
N ALA A 122 14.58 -15.75 -11.56
CA ALA A 122 15.12 -15.29 -12.84
C ALA A 122 14.14 -14.32 -13.55
N PRO A 123 14.64 -13.18 -14.08
CA PRO A 123 13.81 -12.25 -14.86
C PRO A 123 13.41 -12.87 -16.21
N ARG A 124 12.23 -12.50 -16.73
CA ARG A 124 11.69 -13.04 -18.00
C ARG A 124 12.60 -12.86 -19.21
N ASN A 125 13.45 -11.84 -19.21
CA ASN A 125 14.26 -11.49 -20.38
C ASN A 125 15.49 -12.37 -20.60
N ASN A 126 15.76 -13.36 -19.74
CA ASN A 126 16.90 -14.25 -19.91
C ASN A 126 16.45 -15.67 -20.28
N SER A 127 15.86 -15.80 -21.48
CA SER A 127 15.77 -17.09 -22.16
C SER A 127 17.19 -17.66 -22.30
N PRO A 128 17.47 -18.91 -21.90
CA PRO A 128 18.75 -19.51 -22.22
C PRO A 128 18.91 -19.56 -23.75
N PRO A 129 20.11 -19.28 -24.30
CA PRO A 129 20.34 -19.49 -25.73
C PRO A 129 20.06 -20.97 -26.05
N ILE A 130 19.27 -21.18 -27.12
CA ILE A 130 18.94 -22.49 -27.71
C ILE A 130 20.21 -23.23 -28.11
#